data_AF-A0AAN0JYG3-F1
#
_entry.id   AF-A0AAN0JYG3-F1
#
_cell.length_a   1.000
_cell.length_b   1.000
_cell.length_c   1.000
_cell.angle_alpha   90.00
_cell.angle_beta   90.00
_cell.angle_gamma   90.00
#
_symmetry.space_group_name_H-M   'P 1'
#
loop_
_entity.id
_entity.type
_entity.pdbx_description
1 polymer ?
#
loop_
_entity_poly.entity_id
_entity_poly.type
_entity_poly.pdbx_seq_one_letter_code
_entity_poly.pdbx_strand_id
1 'polypeptide(L)'
;MPVFLYCIIRSTITRPSGSISSALVKPVDSGTLNGQSTVSAGEFFFNAAHKPIFNEIRGHFGILRHKIVPLIAQSISSVIEMKSFLQLSFPELSAELSNADSIEDIMNVIVKNCQVNDISIIKTIVLRFEINEAKPLISEYEKEVKTVCGSLKDFLSQNQPKHLSDYKTIQFTLGWEPDEHSLDDIRNLLEEAFKELNKRIIVQSIHRGNSIIIICYAPHHLLAALLLEAQDNLTVLMKEFSLIRLTIGHYTVYNRRIRYKVINNECLAEEVKLADGEEQELRTLLDYKEGSIFEQDKQLNTIKKRKEYIQRTLQTPESKLKVKLLTRG
;
A
#
# COMPACT_ATOMS: atom_id res chain seq x y z
N MET A 1 -9.31 -7.12 -12.64
CA MET A 1 -10.71 -7.49 -12.94
C MET A 1 -11.16 -8.84 -12.36
N PRO A 2 -10.33 -9.89 -12.18
CA PRO A 2 -10.78 -11.10 -11.45
C PRO A 2 -10.93 -10.87 -9.94
N VAL A 3 -10.10 -9.97 -9.38
CA VAL A 3 -9.94 -9.79 -7.93
C VAL A 3 -11.14 -9.12 -7.27
N PHE A 4 -11.85 -8.22 -7.96
CA PHE A 4 -13.00 -7.52 -7.37
C PHE A 4 -14.18 -8.49 -7.12
N LEU A 5 -14.42 -9.40 -8.06
CA LEU A 5 -15.39 -10.48 -7.90
C LEU A 5 -14.92 -11.49 -6.84
N TYR A 6 -13.63 -11.84 -6.86
CA TYR A 6 -13.02 -12.78 -5.91
C TYR A 6 -13.12 -12.30 -4.46
N CYS A 7 -12.89 -11.00 -4.24
CA CYS A 7 -13.03 -10.32 -2.96
C CYS A 7 -14.49 -10.33 -2.47
N ILE A 8 -15.45 -9.93 -3.30
CA ILE A 8 -16.88 -9.91 -2.93
C ILE A 8 -17.41 -11.31 -2.58
N ILE A 9 -16.95 -12.32 -3.32
CA ILE A 9 -17.23 -13.73 -3.06
C ILE A 9 -16.62 -14.14 -1.70
N ARG A 10 -15.37 -13.76 -1.39
CA ARG A 10 -14.72 -14.07 -0.11
C ARG A 10 -15.46 -13.46 1.11
N SER A 11 -15.93 -12.22 1.03
CA SER A 11 -16.59 -11.52 2.15
C SER A 11 -18.05 -11.92 2.42
N THR A 12 -18.73 -12.57 1.47
CA THR A 12 -20.13 -13.04 1.64
C THR A 12 -20.23 -14.51 2.03
N ILE A 13 -19.10 -15.20 2.19
CA ILE A 13 -19.01 -16.66 2.35
C ILE A 13 -18.47 -17.09 3.73
N THR A 14 -17.88 -16.21 4.52
CA THR A 14 -17.58 -16.48 5.94
C THR A 14 -18.80 -16.16 6.82
N ARG A 15 -19.30 -17.19 7.53
CA ARG A 15 -20.55 -17.28 8.33
C ARG A 15 -20.89 -16.05 9.19
N PRO A 16 -22.19 -15.80 9.45
CA PRO A 16 -22.65 -15.41 10.77
C PRO A 16 -23.08 -16.66 11.55
N SER A 17 -22.21 -17.18 12.41
CA SER A 17 -22.65 -17.98 13.55
C SER A 17 -22.93 -17.02 14.70
N GLY A 18 -24.18 -16.62 14.86
CA GLY A 18 -24.64 -15.75 15.94
C GLY A 18 -26.14 -15.51 15.82
N SER A 19 -26.88 -15.97 16.82
CA SER A 19 -28.33 -15.94 17.03
C SER A 19 -29.09 -14.74 16.44
N ILE A 20 -30.08 -15.03 15.59
CA ILE A 20 -31.13 -14.09 15.19
C ILE A 20 -32.16 -14.00 16.32
N SER A 21 -32.26 -12.83 16.97
CA SER A 21 -33.46 -12.48 17.74
C SER A 21 -34.37 -11.67 16.82
N SER A 22 -35.53 -12.24 16.51
CA SER A 22 -36.54 -11.62 15.66
C SER A 22 -37.22 -10.47 16.39
N ALA A 23 -37.34 -9.31 15.76
CA ALA A 23 -38.33 -8.30 16.14
C ALA A 23 -39.21 -7.99 14.92
N LEU A 24 -40.50 -8.26 15.15
CA LEU A 24 -41.67 -8.18 14.29
C LEU A 24 -41.93 -6.74 13.80
N VAL A 25 -42.14 -6.56 12.49
CA VAL A 25 -42.63 -5.31 11.88
C VAL A 25 -44.16 -5.29 11.91
N LYS A 26 -44.76 -4.21 12.44
CA LYS A 26 -46.15 -3.82 12.19
C LYS A 26 -46.18 -2.60 11.26
N PRO A 27 -47.16 -2.50 10.34
CA PRO A 27 -47.29 -1.33 9.47
C PRO A 27 -48.08 -0.22 10.17
N VAL A 28 -47.73 1.05 9.88
CA VAL A 28 -48.58 2.20 10.19
C VAL A 28 -48.77 3.01 8.92
N ASP A 29 -50.05 3.26 8.63
CA ASP A 29 -50.60 4.03 7.53
C ASP A 29 -50.29 5.53 7.60
N SER A 30 -50.00 6.07 6.41
CA SER A 30 -50.42 7.36 5.84
C SER A 30 -50.81 8.52 6.78
N GLY A 31 -49.95 9.53 6.87
CA GLY A 31 -50.26 10.86 7.42
C GLY A 31 -49.26 11.91 6.95
N THR A 32 -49.77 13.00 6.40
CA THR A 32 -49.13 13.93 5.45
C THR A 32 -48.18 14.99 6.07
N LEU A 33 -47.08 15.25 5.34
CA LEU A 33 -46.21 16.45 5.26
C LEU A 33 -45.70 17.13 6.55
N ASN A 34 -44.37 17.06 6.76
CA ASN A 34 -43.55 18.28 6.91
C ASN A 34 -42.05 17.97 6.71
N GLY A 35 -41.33 18.99 6.26
CA GLY A 35 -40.02 18.88 5.62
C GLY A 35 -38.92 18.34 6.52
N GLN A 36 -38.38 17.20 6.12
CA GLN A 36 -36.97 16.88 6.27
C GLN A 36 -36.69 15.86 5.17
N SER A 37 -36.01 16.30 4.12
CA SER A 37 -35.40 15.37 3.16
C SER A 37 -34.30 14.63 3.92
N THR A 38 -34.68 13.64 4.71
CA THR A 38 -33.81 12.52 5.04
C THR A 38 -33.53 11.84 3.72
N VAL A 39 -32.53 12.36 3.01
CA VAL A 39 -31.84 11.63 1.96
C VAL A 39 -31.26 10.44 2.70
N SER A 40 -32.05 9.36 2.70
CA SER A 40 -31.63 8.03 3.11
C SER A 40 -30.25 7.85 2.53
N ALA A 41 -29.25 7.82 3.42
CA ALA A 41 -27.88 7.60 3.07
C ALA A 41 -27.86 6.44 2.08
N GLY A 42 -27.35 6.70 0.87
CA GLY A 42 -27.13 5.67 -0.12
C GLY A 42 -26.09 4.73 0.44
N GLU A 43 -26.54 3.77 1.24
CA GLU A 43 -25.76 2.63 1.62
C GLU A 43 -25.47 1.89 0.32
N PHE A 44 -24.21 1.92 -0.12
CA PHE A 44 -23.70 0.94 -1.06
C PHE A 44 -23.59 -0.40 -0.33
N PHE A 45 -24.73 -0.91 0.13
CA PHE A 45 -24.86 -2.32 0.40
C PHE A 45 -24.85 -3.03 -0.94
N PHE A 46 -24.21 -4.21 -1.01
CA PHE A 46 -24.73 -5.26 -1.87
C PHE A 46 -26.22 -5.38 -1.53
N ASN A 47 -27.07 -4.69 -2.29
CA ASN A 47 -28.51 -4.65 -2.07
C ASN A 47 -29.01 -6.08 -1.84
N ALA A 48 -29.98 -6.28 -0.94
CA ALA A 48 -30.68 -7.55 -0.76
C ALA A 48 -31.11 -8.22 -2.09
N ALA A 49 -31.26 -7.43 -3.17
CA ALA A 49 -31.42 -7.86 -4.55
C ALA A 49 -30.33 -8.80 -5.12
N HIS A 50 -29.13 -8.86 -4.52
CA HIS A 50 -28.02 -9.73 -4.98
C HIS A 50 -27.92 -11.04 -4.21
N LYS A 51 -28.60 -11.12 -3.04
CA LYS A 51 -28.69 -12.35 -2.25
C LYS A 51 -29.20 -13.55 -3.08
N PRO A 52 -30.14 -13.40 -4.03
CA PRO A 52 -30.55 -14.46 -4.94
C PRO A 52 -29.39 -15.02 -5.78
N ILE A 53 -28.56 -14.17 -6.41
CA ILE A 53 -27.44 -14.58 -7.27
C ILE A 53 -26.37 -15.34 -6.45
N PHE A 54 -26.05 -14.84 -5.26
CA PHE A 54 -25.11 -15.54 -4.36
C PHE A 54 -25.69 -16.84 -3.81
N ASN A 55 -27.00 -16.89 -3.53
CA ASN A 55 -27.66 -18.10 -3.11
C ASN A 55 -27.73 -19.14 -4.24
N GLU A 56 -27.90 -18.69 -5.48
CA GLU A 56 -27.92 -19.54 -6.67
C GLU A 56 -26.58 -20.24 -6.85
N ILE A 57 -25.46 -19.51 -6.87
CA ILE A 57 -24.13 -20.13 -7.01
C ILE A 57 -23.78 -21.02 -5.80
N ARG A 58 -24.22 -20.63 -4.59
CA ARG A 58 -24.08 -21.46 -3.39
C ARG A 58 -24.90 -22.75 -3.49
N GLY A 59 -26.10 -22.68 -4.08
CA GLY A 59 -26.94 -23.83 -4.38
C GLY A 59 -26.25 -24.78 -5.35
N HIS A 60 -25.73 -24.27 -6.47
CA HIS A 60 -24.95 -25.06 -7.43
C HIS A 60 -23.72 -25.71 -6.78
N PHE A 61 -23.05 -25.00 -5.86
CA PHE A 61 -21.93 -25.58 -5.14
C PHE A 61 -22.36 -26.68 -4.17
N GLY A 62 -23.49 -26.49 -3.48
CA GLY A 62 -24.12 -27.53 -2.66
C GLY A 62 -24.47 -28.78 -3.48
N ILE A 63 -25.01 -28.61 -4.68
CA ILE A 63 -25.32 -29.70 -5.61
C ILE A 63 -24.03 -30.43 -6.04
N LEU A 64 -22.98 -29.70 -6.40
CA LEU A 64 -21.68 -30.29 -6.72
C LEU A 64 -21.17 -31.15 -5.55
N ARG A 65 -21.15 -30.59 -4.33
CA ARG A 65 -20.72 -31.30 -3.12
C ARG A 65 -21.52 -32.57 -2.89
N HIS A 66 -22.85 -32.48 -2.95
CA HIS A 66 -23.74 -33.62 -2.75
C HIS A 66 -23.51 -34.74 -3.78
N LYS A 67 -23.15 -34.42 -5.02
CA LYS A 67 -22.88 -35.43 -6.05
C LYS A 67 -21.44 -35.97 -6.00
N ILE A 68 -20.46 -35.11 -5.75
CA ILE A 68 -19.04 -35.47 -5.91
C ILE A 68 -18.47 -36.21 -4.70
N VAL A 69 -18.93 -35.89 -3.49
CA VAL A 69 -18.47 -36.57 -2.26
C VAL A 69 -18.77 -38.07 -2.29
N PRO A 70 -20.02 -38.54 -2.49
CA PRO A 70 -20.30 -39.97 -2.52
C PRO A 70 -19.65 -40.66 -3.72
N LEU A 71 -19.54 -39.97 -4.86
CA LEU A 71 -18.90 -40.52 -6.06
C LEU A 71 -17.41 -40.79 -5.83
N ILE A 72 -16.68 -39.83 -5.25
CA ILE A 72 -15.27 -40.02 -4.90
C ILE A 72 -15.10 -41.09 -3.81
N ALA A 73 -15.99 -41.11 -2.81
CA ALA A 73 -15.96 -42.12 -1.75
C ALA A 73 -16.12 -43.54 -2.28
N GLN A 74 -16.88 -43.73 -3.36
CA GLN A 74 -17.04 -45.03 -4.01
C GLN A 74 -15.87 -45.39 -4.94
N SER A 75 -15.23 -44.40 -5.56
CA SER A 75 -14.14 -44.61 -6.52
C SER A 75 -12.79 -44.89 -5.85
N ILE A 76 -12.54 -44.37 -4.65
CA ILE A 76 -11.25 -44.53 -3.95
C ILE A 76 -11.36 -45.60 -2.87
N SER A 77 -10.54 -46.65 -2.96
CA SER A 77 -10.57 -47.76 -2.01
C SER A 77 -9.64 -47.60 -0.80
N SER A 78 -8.66 -46.69 -0.85
CA SER A 78 -7.62 -46.55 0.17
C SER A 78 -7.61 -45.17 0.84
N VAL A 79 -8.05 -45.14 2.10
CA VAL A 79 -8.02 -43.94 2.97
C VAL A 79 -6.58 -43.46 3.18
N ILE A 80 -5.65 -44.40 3.40
CA ILE A 80 -4.23 -44.09 3.65
C ILE A 80 -3.58 -43.46 2.42
N GLU A 81 -3.87 -43.99 1.23
CA GLU A 81 -3.33 -43.45 -0.02
C GLU A 81 -3.84 -42.03 -0.27
N MET A 82 -5.15 -41.80 -0.10
CA MET A 82 -5.75 -40.48 -0.26
C MET A 82 -5.18 -39.47 0.74
N LYS A 83 -5.05 -39.83 2.02
CA LYS A 83 -4.44 -38.96 3.04
C LYS A 83 -3.00 -38.62 2.67
N SER A 84 -2.20 -39.62 2.33
CA SER A 84 -0.78 -39.42 2.00
C SER A 84 -0.62 -38.49 0.80
N PHE A 85 -1.43 -38.68 -0.25
CA PHE A 85 -1.43 -37.81 -1.42
C PHE A 85 -1.80 -36.36 -1.09
N LEU A 86 -2.83 -36.16 -0.26
CA LEU A 86 -3.29 -34.84 0.13
C LEU A 86 -2.32 -34.13 1.07
N GLN A 87 -1.69 -34.84 2.00
CA GLN A 87 -0.67 -34.27 2.88
C GLN A 87 0.58 -33.85 2.10
N LEU A 88 0.91 -34.54 1.01
CA LEU A 88 1.99 -34.14 0.10
C LEU A 88 1.61 -32.93 -0.77
N SER A 89 0.37 -32.88 -1.25
CA SER A 89 -0.09 -31.86 -2.21
C SER A 89 -0.60 -30.58 -1.53
N PHE A 90 -1.15 -30.72 -0.32
CA PHE A 90 -1.80 -29.67 0.48
C PHE A 90 -1.42 -29.83 1.97
N PRO A 91 -0.15 -29.57 2.34
CA PRO A 91 0.34 -29.78 3.71
C PRO A 91 -0.45 -29.04 4.78
N GLU A 92 -1.07 -27.91 4.44
CA GLU A 92 -1.93 -27.10 5.30
C GLU A 92 -3.16 -27.84 5.83
N LEU A 93 -3.62 -28.87 5.12
CA LEU A 93 -4.78 -29.68 5.53
C LEU A 93 -4.41 -30.81 6.51
N SER A 94 -3.13 -31.04 6.77
CA SER A 94 -2.64 -32.22 7.51
C SER A 94 -3.27 -32.37 8.89
N ALA A 95 -3.45 -31.25 9.61
CA ALA A 95 -4.06 -31.26 10.94
C ALA A 95 -5.53 -31.71 10.90
N GLU A 96 -6.32 -31.20 9.94
CA GLU A 96 -7.74 -31.55 9.79
C GLU A 96 -7.94 -32.99 9.28
N LEU A 97 -7.05 -33.45 8.39
CA LEU A 97 -7.08 -34.81 7.84
C LEU A 97 -6.69 -35.90 8.83
N SER A 98 -5.99 -35.55 9.92
CA SER A 98 -5.55 -36.53 10.93
C SER A 98 -6.72 -37.31 11.52
N ASN A 99 -7.85 -36.64 11.78
CA ASN A 99 -9.05 -37.20 12.41
C ASN A 99 -10.07 -37.80 11.43
N ALA A 100 -9.79 -37.82 10.12
CA ALA A 100 -10.75 -38.31 9.12
C ALA A 100 -10.60 -39.83 8.91
N ASP A 101 -11.59 -40.65 9.28
CA ASP A 101 -11.42 -42.12 9.27
C ASP A 101 -11.90 -42.78 7.97
N SER A 102 -12.65 -42.06 7.14
CA SER A 102 -13.16 -42.53 5.84
C SER A 102 -12.83 -41.57 4.69
N ILE A 103 -12.98 -42.05 3.45
CA ILE A 103 -12.87 -41.19 2.25
C ILE A 103 -13.93 -40.09 2.28
N GLU A 104 -15.12 -40.41 2.80
CA GLU A 104 -16.20 -39.44 2.95
C GLU A 104 -15.81 -38.34 3.95
N ASP A 105 -15.21 -38.69 5.09
CA ASP A 105 -14.70 -37.71 6.07
C ASP A 105 -13.60 -36.83 5.47
N ILE A 106 -12.68 -37.43 4.71
CA ILE A 106 -11.63 -36.68 4.00
C ILE A 106 -12.25 -35.70 3.01
N MET A 107 -13.21 -36.16 2.20
CA MET A 107 -13.92 -35.31 1.25
C MET A 107 -14.72 -34.22 1.94
N ASN A 108 -15.31 -34.47 3.12
CA ASN A 108 -16.00 -33.46 3.93
C ASN A 108 -15.04 -32.37 4.41
N VAL A 109 -13.80 -32.72 4.80
CA VAL A 109 -12.74 -31.74 5.10
C VAL A 109 -12.39 -30.94 3.85
N ILE A 110 -12.19 -31.59 2.71
CA ILE A 110 -11.82 -30.92 1.45
C ILE A 110 -12.90 -29.94 1.02
N VAL A 111 -14.15 -30.37 0.91
CA VAL A 111 -15.23 -29.49 0.42
C VAL A 111 -15.43 -28.30 1.34
N LYS A 112 -15.24 -28.47 2.65
CA LYS A 112 -15.28 -27.37 3.63
C LYS A 112 -14.19 -26.33 3.38
N ASN A 113 -13.01 -26.76 2.94
CA ASN A 113 -11.86 -25.89 2.64
C ASN A 113 -11.88 -25.35 1.19
N CYS A 114 -12.70 -25.91 0.29
CA CYS A 114 -12.91 -25.36 -1.04
C CYS A 114 -13.81 -24.10 -1.00
N GLN A 115 -13.42 -23.10 -1.80
CA GLN A 115 -14.23 -21.90 -2.03
C GLN A 115 -15.22 -22.13 -3.16
N VAL A 116 -16.30 -21.34 -3.22
CA VAL A 116 -17.31 -21.45 -4.28
C VAL A 116 -16.68 -21.25 -5.66
N ASN A 117 -15.71 -20.34 -5.81
CA ASN A 117 -15.05 -20.11 -7.09
C ASN A 117 -13.75 -20.92 -7.28
N ASP A 118 -13.35 -21.73 -6.30
CA ASP A 118 -12.12 -22.50 -6.33
C ASP A 118 -12.33 -23.92 -5.78
N ILE A 119 -12.41 -24.85 -6.71
CA ILE A 119 -12.53 -26.30 -6.48
C ILE A 119 -11.26 -27.05 -6.90
N SER A 120 -10.11 -26.38 -6.95
CA SER A 120 -8.83 -26.93 -7.38
C SER A 120 -8.46 -28.24 -6.68
N ILE A 121 -8.66 -28.34 -5.36
CA ILE A 121 -8.38 -29.55 -4.58
C ILE A 121 -9.20 -30.75 -5.10
N ILE A 122 -10.50 -30.53 -5.36
CA ILE A 122 -11.39 -31.57 -5.92
C ILE A 122 -10.90 -32.00 -7.31
N LYS A 123 -10.51 -31.04 -8.16
CA LYS A 123 -9.98 -31.34 -9.50
C LYS A 123 -8.70 -32.18 -9.44
N THR A 124 -7.81 -31.86 -8.52
CA THR A 124 -6.55 -32.57 -8.30
C THR A 124 -6.80 -34.02 -7.87
N ILE A 125 -7.77 -34.26 -6.98
CA ILE A 125 -8.17 -35.61 -6.56
C ILE A 125 -8.74 -36.39 -7.75
N VAL A 126 -9.69 -35.80 -8.48
CA VAL A 126 -10.31 -36.43 -9.65
C VAL A 126 -9.28 -36.78 -10.72
N LEU A 127 -8.26 -35.94 -10.91
CA LEU A 127 -7.15 -36.21 -11.81
C LEU A 127 -6.26 -37.36 -11.31
N ARG A 128 -5.84 -37.32 -10.04
CA ARG A 128 -4.94 -38.31 -9.44
C ARG A 128 -5.50 -39.72 -9.41
N PHE A 129 -6.79 -39.83 -9.12
CA PHE A 129 -7.52 -41.10 -8.99
C PHE A 129 -8.34 -41.46 -10.24
N GLU A 130 -8.16 -40.71 -11.34
CA GLU A 130 -8.76 -40.97 -12.65
C GLU A 130 -10.28 -41.15 -12.64
N ILE A 131 -10.98 -40.36 -11.80
CA ILE A 131 -12.42 -40.47 -11.57
C ILE A 131 -13.19 -39.77 -12.71
N ASN A 132 -13.31 -40.47 -13.84
CA ASN A 132 -13.82 -39.90 -15.09
C ASN A 132 -15.27 -39.43 -14.98
N GLU A 133 -16.09 -40.07 -14.15
CA GLU A 133 -17.49 -39.74 -13.88
C GLU A 133 -17.65 -38.39 -13.18
N ALA A 134 -16.62 -37.91 -12.47
CA ALA A 134 -16.63 -36.61 -11.81
C ALA A 134 -16.36 -35.43 -12.77
N LYS A 135 -15.68 -35.68 -13.90
CA LYS A 135 -15.32 -34.66 -14.89
C LYS A 135 -16.52 -33.86 -15.42
N PRO A 136 -17.65 -34.48 -15.86
CA PRO A 136 -18.81 -33.72 -16.32
C PRO A 136 -19.42 -32.86 -15.21
N LEU A 137 -19.46 -33.33 -13.96
CA LEU A 137 -20.00 -32.57 -12.82
C LEU A 137 -19.17 -31.31 -12.53
N ILE A 138 -17.84 -31.43 -12.58
CA ILE A 138 -16.92 -30.30 -12.42
C ILE A 138 -17.12 -29.31 -13.58
N SER A 139 -17.19 -29.79 -14.82
CA SER A 139 -17.36 -28.93 -15.99
C SER A 139 -18.70 -28.19 -15.99
N GLU A 140 -19.78 -28.85 -15.56
CA GLU A 140 -21.11 -28.24 -15.41
C GLU A 140 -21.04 -27.11 -14.37
N TYR A 141 -20.47 -27.37 -13.21
CA TYR A 141 -20.30 -26.37 -12.17
C TYR A 141 -19.45 -25.18 -12.60
N GLU A 142 -18.30 -25.41 -13.23
CA GLU A 142 -17.43 -24.34 -13.73
C GLU A 142 -18.14 -23.46 -14.77
N LYS A 143 -19.03 -24.04 -15.58
CA LYS A 143 -19.86 -23.30 -16.53
C LYS A 143 -20.85 -22.40 -15.80
N GLU A 144 -21.53 -22.90 -14.76
CA GLU A 144 -22.45 -22.09 -13.95
C GLU A 144 -21.74 -20.94 -13.26
N VAL A 145 -20.57 -21.21 -12.65
CA VAL A 145 -19.74 -20.16 -12.05
C VAL A 145 -19.39 -19.09 -13.08
N LYS A 146 -18.97 -19.48 -14.28
CA LYS A 146 -18.66 -18.53 -15.37
C LYS A 146 -19.88 -17.72 -15.81
N THR A 147 -21.05 -18.35 -15.96
CA THR A 147 -22.30 -17.68 -16.32
C THR A 147 -22.65 -16.62 -15.29
N VAL A 148 -22.69 -17.00 -14.01
CA VAL A 148 -23.01 -16.08 -12.90
C VAL A 148 -21.99 -14.96 -12.82
N CYS A 149 -20.70 -15.26 -12.98
CA CYS A 149 -19.65 -14.24 -12.99
C CYS A 149 -19.79 -13.27 -14.18
N GLY A 150 -20.20 -13.78 -15.35
CA GLY A 150 -20.54 -12.97 -16.53
C GLY A 150 -21.71 -12.04 -16.25
N SER A 151 -22.84 -12.58 -15.76
CA SER A 151 -24.01 -11.80 -15.39
C SER A 151 -23.71 -10.74 -14.34
N LEU A 152 -22.90 -11.08 -13.32
CA LEU A 152 -22.47 -10.14 -12.30
C LEU A 152 -21.58 -9.03 -12.90
N LYS A 153 -20.68 -9.37 -13.82
CA LYS A 153 -19.85 -8.39 -14.53
C LYS A 153 -20.69 -7.44 -15.40
N ASP A 154 -21.61 -7.98 -16.18
CA ASP A 154 -22.49 -7.19 -17.04
C ASP A 154 -23.38 -6.28 -16.21
N PHE A 155 -23.94 -6.80 -15.12
CA PHE A 155 -24.73 -6.03 -14.16
C PHE A 155 -23.91 -4.91 -13.51
N LEU A 156 -22.72 -5.20 -12.98
CA LEU A 156 -21.83 -4.19 -12.40
C LEU A 156 -21.45 -3.12 -13.42
N SER A 157 -21.33 -3.49 -14.69
CA SER A 157 -21.04 -2.56 -15.79
C SER A 157 -22.25 -1.68 -16.13
N GLN A 158 -23.46 -2.26 -16.15
CA GLN A 158 -24.72 -1.56 -16.42
C GLN A 158 -25.17 -0.66 -15.25
N ASN A 159 -24.82 -1.04 -14.03
CA ASN A 159 -25.13 -0.33 -12.78
C ASN A 159 -23.93 0.45 -12.26
N GLN A 160 -22.92 0.72 -13.10
CA GLN A 160 -21.98 1.79 -12.78
C GLN A 160 -22.80 3.05 -12.51
N PRO A 161 -22.58 3.73 -11.37
CA PRO A 161 -23.40 4.88 -11.04
C PRO A 161 -23.29 5.89 -12.16
N LYS A 162 -24.41 6.14 -12.86
CA LYS A 162 -24.49 7.17 -13.93
C LYS A 162 -24.15 8.57 -13.42
N HIS A 163 -24.02 8.73 -12.09
CA HIS A 163 -23.62 9.94 -11.36
C HIS A 163 -22.23 9.83 -10.69
N LEU A 164 -21.30 9.02 -11.20
CA LEU A 164 -19.89 9.12 -10.77
C LEU A 164 -19.22 10.44 -11.16
N SER A 165 -19.89 11.29 -11.95
CA SER A 165 -19.45 12.66 -12.28
C SER A 165 -19.04 13.47 -11.05
N ASP A 166 -19.75 13.25 -9.94
CA ASP A 166 -19.55 13.95 -8.67
C ASP A 166 -18.65 13.17 -7.69
N TYR A 167 -18.02 12.08 -8.13
CA TYR A 167 -17.09 11.31 -7.32
C TYR A 167 -15.65 11.63 -7.71
N LYS A 168 -14.76 11.62 -6.72
CA LYS A 168 -13.32 11.79 -6.91
C LYS A 168 -12.60 10.51 -6.54
N THR A 169 -11.55 10.22 -7.31
CA THR A 169 -10.75 9.02 -7.16
C THR A 169 -9.81 9.15 -5.98
N ILE A 170 -9.78 8.15 -5.13
CA ILE A 170 -8.74 7.93 -4.13
C ILE A 170 -7.89 6.79 -4.65
N GLN A 171 -6.57 6.94 -4.64
CA GLN A 171 -5.66 5.88 -5.06
C GLN A 171 -4.58 5.67 -4.01
N PHE A 172 -4.54 4.45 -3.48
CA PHE A 172 -3.47 3.93 -2.65
C PHE A 172 -2.50 3.12 -3.52
N THR A 173 -1.21 3.28 -3.27
CA THR A 173 -0.16 2.38 -3.75
C THR A 173 0.60 1.90 -2.52
N LEU A 174 0.60 0.59 -2.31
CA LEU A 174 1.08 -0.07 -1.10
C LEU A 174 2.23 -1.01 -1.46
N GLY A 175 3.24 -1.09 -0.60
CA GLY A 175 4.34 -2.04 -0.70
C GLY A 175 3.98 -3.46 -0.27
N TRP A 176 2.73 -3.83 -0.52
CA TRP A 176 2.10 -5.08 -0.12
C TRP A 176 2.38 -6.19 -1.13
N GLU A 177 2.59 -7.41 -0.62
CA GLU A 177 2.66 -8.61 -1.48
C GLU A 177 1.23 -9.11 -1.76
N PRO A 178 0.85 -9.40 -3.03
CA PRO A 178 -0.51 -9.74 -3.40
C PRO A 178 -1.14 -10.96 -2.72
N ASP A 179 -0.31 -11.87 -2.20
CA ASP A 179 -0.72 -13.15 -1.64
C ASP A 179 -0.81 -13.13 -0.10
N GLU A 180 -0.27 -12.09 0.54
CA GLU A 180 -0.24 -11.95 2.00
C GLU A 180 -1.40 -11.12 2.56
N HIS A 181 -2.14 -10.41 1.71
CA HIS A 181 -3.18 -9.46 2.16
C HIS A 181 -4.59 -9.83 1.68
N SER A 182 -5.51 -9.72 2.64
CA SER A 182 -6.93 -10.05 2.55
C SER A 182 -7.80 -8.82 2.31
N LEU A 183 -9.11 -9.05 2.16
CA LEU A 183 -10.08 -7.95 2.12
C LEU A 183 -10.19 -7.22 3.46
N ASP A 184 -10.01 -7.93 4.57
CA ASP A 184 -10.08 -7.34 5.90
C ASP A 184 -8.93 -6.35 6.09
N ASP A 185 -7.76 -6.63 5.51
CA ASP A 185 -6.63 -5.69 5.51
C ASP A 185 -6.96 -4.40 4.74
N ILE A 186 -7.68 -4.51 3.61
CA ILE A 186 -8.15 -3.35 2.84
C ILE A 186 -9.19 -2.56 3.63
N ARG A 187 -10.08 -3.25 4.35
CA ARG A 187 -11.06 -2.60 5.21
C ARG A 187 -10.37 -1.85 6.34
N ASN A 188 -9.43 -2.49 7.04
CA ASN A 188 -8.63 -1.88 8.09
C ASN A 188 -7.84 -0.68 7.56
N LEU A 189 -7.28 -0.76 6.35
CA LEU A 189 -6.63 0.37 5.69
C LEU A 189 -7.57 1.57 5.52
N LEU A 190 -8.80 1.34 5.06
CA LEU A 190 -9.77 2.41 4.85
C LEU A 190 -10.29 2.97 6.18
N GLU A 191 -10.48 2.11 7.18
CA GLU A 191 -10.86 2.48 8.55
C GLU A 191 -9.77 3.37 9.19
N GLU A 192 -8.50 3.00 9.08
CA GLU A 192 -7.38 3.81 9.59
C GLU A 192 -7.17 5.08 8.76
N ALA A 193 -7.33 5.03 7.44
CA ALA A 193 -7.12 6.21 6.59
C ALA A 193 -8.19 7.29 6.80
N PHE A 194 -9.44 6.89 7.02
CA PHE A 194 -10.58 7.80 6.92
C PHE A 194 -11.57 7.73 8.08
N LYS A 195 -11.32 6.89 9.09
CA LYS A 195 -12.22 6.68 10.24
C LYS A 195 -13.66 6.50 9.78
N GLU A 196 -14.61 7.22 10.37
CA GLU A 196 -16.04 7.12 10.02
C GLU A 196 -16.37 7.46 8.55
N LEU A 197 -15.52 8.22 7.84
CA LEU A 197 -15.73 8.56 6.43
C LEU A 197 -15.51 7.35 5.50
N ASN A 198 -14.84 6.30 5.96
CA ASN A 198 -14.61 5.07 5.18
C ASN A 198 -15.91 4.47 4.65
N LYS A 199 -17.01 4.61 5.41
CA LYS A 199 -18.34 4.10 5.08
C LYS A 199 -18.92 4.70 3.80
N ARG A 200 -18.39 5.85 3.35
CA ARG A 200 -18.80 6.55 2.13
C ARG A 200 -17.83 6.35 0.97
N ILE A 201 -16.80 5.54 1.16
CA ILE A 201 -15.77 5.26 0.16
C ILE A 201 -16.08 3.91 -0.47
N ILE A 202 -16.08 3.89 -1.81
CA ILE A 202 -16.37 2.70 -2.59
C ILE A 202 -15.06 2.23 -3.20
N VAL A 203 -14.58 1.03 -2.85
CA VAL A 203 -13.47 0.42 -3.58
C VAL A 203 -13.94 0.13 -5.01
N GLN A 204 -13.16 0.52 -6.01
CA GLN A 204 -13.48 0.32 -7.43
C GLN A 204 -12.67 -0.84 -8.02
N SER A 205 -11.36 -0.82 -7.82
CA SER A 205 -10.47 -1.82 -8.39
C SER A 205 -9.23 -2.02 -7.54
N ILE A 206 -8.72 -3.26 -7.59
CA ILE A 206 -7.47 -3.65 -6.98
C ILE A 206 -6.60 -4.22 -8.09
N HIS A 207 -5.42 -3.63 -8.28
CA HIS A 207 -4.42 -4.08 -9.24
C HIS A 207 -3.23 -4.66 -8.50
N ARG A 208 -2.76 -5.82 -8.99
CA ARG A 208 -1.64 -6.58 -8.43
C ARG A 208 -0.46 -6.54 -9.39
N GLY A 209 0.75 -6.41 -8.84
CA GLY A 209 2.04 -6.42 -9.51
C GLY A 209 3.12 -6.44 -8.41
N ASN A 210 4.24 -5.75 -8.60
CA ASN A 210 5.25 -5.55 -7.55
C ASN A 210 4.76 -4.67 -6.36
N SER A 211 3.52 -4.22 -6.42
CA SER A 211 2.84 -3.41 -5.42
C SER A 211 1.34 -3.58 -5.60
N ILE A 212 0.57 -3.36 -4.53
CA ILE A 212 -0.90 -3.33 -4.62
C ILE A 212 -1.37 -1.89 -4.84
N ILE A 213 -2.19 -1.70 -5.88
CA ILE A 213 -2.84 -0.41 -6.16
C ILE A 213 -4.33 -0.59 -5.91
N ILE A 214 -4.87 0.21 -4.99
CA ILE A 214 -6.30 0.24 -4.65
C ILE A 214 -6.86 1.56 -5.13
N ILE A 215 -7.86 1.49 -5.99
CA ILE A 215 -8.59 2.65 -6.51
C ILE A 215 -9.96 2.65 -5.87
N CYS A 216 -10.33 3.77 -5.26
CA CYS A 216 -11.63 3.98 -4.63
C CYS A 216 -12.30 5.26 -5.16
N TYR A 217 -13.60 5.36 -4.94
CA TYR A 217 -14.39 6.55 -5.19
C TYR A 217 -14.96 7.10 -3.90
N ALA A 218 -14.92 8.43 -3.78
CA ALA A 218 -15.59 9.14 -2.71
C ALA A 218 -16.37 10.35 -3.24
N PRO A 219 -17.49 10.73 -2.60
CA PRO A 219 -18.26 11.90 -2.98
C PRO A 219 -17.41 13.17 -2.95
N HIS A 220 -17.55 14.03 -3.96
CA HIS A 220 -16.76 15.26 -4.09
C HIS A 220 -16.88 16.18 -2.87
N HIS A 221 -18.08 16.28 -2.27
CA HIS A 221 -18.30 17.13 -1.09
C HIS A 221 -17.50 16.67 0.15
N LEU A 222 -17.00 15.43 0.18
CA LEU A 222 -16.16 14.92 1.27
C LEU A 222 -14.66 15.13 1.02
N LEU A 223 -14.26 15.67 -0.12
CA LEU A 223 -12.86 15.73 -0.54
C LEU A 223 -11.97 16.44 0.49
N ALA A 224 -12.41 17.58 1.03
CA ALA A 224 -11.66 18.33 2.03
C ALA A 224 -11.50 17.53 3.35
N ALA A 225 -12.57 16.90 3.83
CA ALA A 225 -12.53 16.09 5.04
C ALA A 225 -11.62 14.86 4.86
N LEU A 226 -11.69 14.20 3.70
CA LEU A 226 -10.84 13.05 3.37
C LEU A 226 -9.36 13.43 3.29
N LEU A 227 -9.05 14.63 2.77
CA LEU A 227 -7.68 15.14 2.73
C LEU A 227 -7.12 15.38 4.13
N LEU A 228 -7.89 16.02 5.01
CA LEU A 228 -7.49 16.29 6.39
C LEU A 228 -7.28 14.98 7.16
N GLU A 229 -8.25 14.07 7.10
CA GLU A 229 -8.19 12.79 7.81
C GLU A 229 -7.00 11.94 7.34
N ALA A 230 -6.77 11.88 6.02
CA ALA A 230 -5.62 11.16 5.48
C ALA A 230 -4.27 11.79 5.85
N GLN A 231 -4.22 13.11 6.06
CA GLN A 231 -3.02 13.80 6.53
C GLN A 231 -2.73 13.49 8.00
N ASP A 232 -3.76 13.55 8.85
CA ASP A 232 -3.64 13.25 10.29
C ASP A 232 -3.20 11.80 10.53
N ASN A 233 -3.76 10.86 9.74
CA ASN A 233 -3.47 9.43 9.89
C ASN A 233 -2.25 8.96 9.06
N LEU A 234 -1.54 9.88 8.38
CA LEU A 234 -0.49 9.53 7.41
C LEU A 234 0.64 8.70 8.03
N THR A 235 1.01 8.96 9.28
CA THR A 235 2.08 8.23 9.97
C THR A 235 1.76 6.74 10.13
N VAL A 236 0.51 6.42 10.47
CA VAL A 236 0.00 5.05 10.60
C VAL A 236 0.02 4.37 9.23
N LEU A 237 -0.54 5.03 8.21
CA LEU A 237 -0.57 4.52 6.84
C LEU A 237 0.84 4.20 6.30
N MET A 238 1.83 5.05 6.62
CA MET A 238 3.21 4.83 6.21
C MET A 238 3.86 3.61 6.89
N LYS A 239 3.64 3.43 8.19
CA LYS A 239 4.32 2.42 8.99
C LYS A 239 3.65 1.05 8.93
N GLU A 240 2.33 1.02 9.15
CA GLU A 240 1.59 -0.21 9.31
C GLU A 240 1.11 -0.78 7.97
N PHE A 241 0.73 0.10 7.05
CA PHE A 241 0.19 -0.30 5.74
C PHE A 241 1.22 -0.21 4.61
N SER A 242 2.49 0.05 4.94
CA SER A 242 3.57 0.17 3.95
C SER A 242 3.24 1.12 2.78
N LEU A 243 2.57 2.25 3.07
CA LEU A 243 2.14 3.19 2.05
C LEU A 243 3.33 3.73 1.24
N ILE A 244 3.21 3.65 -0.09
CA ILE A 244 4.17 4.21 -1.06
C ILE A 244 3.62 5.53 -1.60
N ARG A 245 2.33 5.57 -1.95
CA ARG A 245 1.67 6.75 -2.50
C ARG A 245 0.19 6.78 -2.14
N LEU A 246 -0.30 7.97 -1.77
CA LEU A 246 -1.72 8.27 -1.62
C LEU A 246 -2.08 9.52 -2.42
N THR A 247 -3.08 9.40 -3.29
CA THR A 247 -3.68 10.53 -4.01
C THR A 247 -5.19 10.56 -3.78
N ILE A 248 -5.75 11.76 -3.59
CA ILE A 248 -7.18 11.99 -3.39
C ILE A 248 -7.60 13.09 -4.38
N GLY A 249 -8.45 12.75 -5.34
CA GLY A 249 -8.74 13.59 -6.49
C GLY A 249 -7.46 13.89 -7.28
N HIS A 250 -7.15 15.18 -7.43
CA HIS A 250 -5.93 15.65 -8.09
C HIS A 250 -4.78 15.91 -7.10
N TYR A 251 -5.01 15.75 -5.80
CA TYR A 251 -4.02 16.05 -4.76
C TYR A 251 -3.20 14.80 -4.41
N THR A 252 -1.89 14.96 -4.34
CA THR A 252 -1.00 13.93 -3.79
C THR A 252 -0.80 14.21 -2.30
N VAL A 253 -1.44 13.39 -1.46
CA VAL A 253 -1.29 13.48 0.00
C VAL A 253 0.10 12.99 0.42
N TYR A 254 0.53 11.88 -0.18
CA TYR A 254 1.84 11.32 0.11
C TYR A 254 2.43 10.64 -1.11
N ASN A 255 3.75 10.78 -1.25
CA ASN A 255 4.54 10.06 -2.21
C ASN A 255 5.95 9.86 -1.65
N ARG A 256 6.26 8.62 -1.30
CA ARG A 256 7.55 8.23 -0.72
C ARG A 256 8.73 8.72 -1.56
N ARG A 257 8.64 8.63 -2.90
CA ARG A 257 9.72 9.07 -3.82
C ARG A 257 9.93 10.58 -3.81
N ILE A 258 8.86 11.37 -3.63
CA ILE A 258 8.96 12.84 -3.58
C ILE A 258 9.58 13.26 -2.25
N ARG A 259 9.12 12.70 -1.12
CA ARG A 259 9.69 13.02 0.19
C ARG A 259 11.19 12.73 0.28
N TYR A 260 11.67 11.59 -0.22
CA TYR A 260 13.10 11.29 -0.21
C TYR A 260 13.94 12.32 -0.99
N LYS A 261 13.42 12.83 -2.11
CA LYS A 261 14.11 13.88 -2.88
C LYS A 261 14.14 15.22 -2.14
N VAL A 262 13.03 15.61 -1.51
CA VAL A 262 12.94 16.88 -0.76
C VAL A 262 13.86 16.85 0.46
N ILE A 263 13.82 15.78 1.26
CA ILE A 263 14.66 15.65 2.46
C ILE A 263 16.14 15.65 2.10
N ASN A 264 16.54 14.91 1.06
CA ASN A 264 17.93 14.92 0.62
C ASN A 264 18.37 16.32 0.15
N ASN A 265 17.51 17.06 -0.54
CA ASN A 265 17.83 18.42 -1.00
C ASN A 265 17.87 19.43 0.15
N GLU A 266 17.00 19.32 1.16
CA GLU A 266 17.04 20.17 2.36
C GLU A 266 18.34 19.94 3.16
N CYS A 267 18.75 18.68 3.34
CA CYS A 267 20.02 18.33 3.99
C CYS A 267 21.23 18.90 3.24
N LEU A 268 21.24 18.80 1.91
CA LEU A 268 22.27 19.41 1.07
C LEU A 268 22.29 20.94 1.19
N ALA A 269 21.13 21.58 1.30
CA ALA A 269 21.05 23.04 1.45
C ALA A 269 21.57 23.54 2.81
N GLU A 270 21.43 22.75 3.88
CA GLU A 270 22.02 23.07 5.17
C GLU A 270 23.55 22.93 5.16
N GLU A 271 24.08 21.88 4.52
CA GLU A 271 25.53 21.69 4.35
C GLU A 271 26.17 22.84 3.55
N VAL A 272 25.52 23.30 2.48
CA VAL A 272 26.00 24.45 1.67
C VAL A 272 26.03 25.75 2.50
N LYS A 273 25.00 26.01 3.32
CA LYS A 273 24.98 27.21 4.19
C LYS A 273 26.10 27.20 5.24
N LEU A 274 26.42 26.03 5.79
CA LEU A 274 27.53 25.90 6.72
C LEU A 274 28.87 26.18 6.02
N ALA A 275 29.08 25.61 4.84
CA ALA A 275 30.27 25.84 4.04
C ALA A 275 30.45 27.31 3.62
N ASP A 276 29.37 27.98 3.20
CA ASP A 276 29.39 29.42 2.87
C ASP A 276 29.77 30.28 4.10
N GLY A 277 29.30 29.88 5.30
CA GLY A 277 29.68 30.54 6.55
C GLY A 277 31.17 30.41 6.87
N GLU A 278 31.72 29.20 6.72
CA GLU A 278 33.15 28.94 6.90
C GLU A 278 34.01 29.69 5.86
N GLU A 279 33.58 29.77 4.61
CA GLU A 279 34.26 30.54 3.56
C GLU A 279 34.31 32.04 3.91
N GLN A 280 33.21 32.60 4.40
CA GLN A 280 33.14 34.01 4.80
C GLN A 280 34.09 34.34 5.96
N GLU A 281 34.21 33.44 6.94
CA GLU A 281 35.17 33.57 8.05
C GLU A 281 36.62 33.51 7.57
N LEU A 282 36.95 32.54 6.70
CA LEU A 282 38.29 32.41 6.12
C LEU A 282 38.67 33.63 5.28
N ARG A 283 37.71 34.20 4.54
CA ARG A 283 37.93 35.40 3.73
C ARG A 283 38.25 36.62 4.60
N THR A 284 37.52 36.79 5.70
CA THR A 284 37.77 37.86 6.66
C THR A 284 39.16 37.72 7.30
N LEU A 285 39.58 36.48 7.60
CA LEU A 285 40.89 36.19 8.17
C LEU A 285 42.03 36.41 7.16
N LEU A 286 41.80 36.11 5.88
CA LEU A 286 42.73 36.42 4.79
C LEU A 286 42.91 37.93 4.63
N ASP A 287 41.82 38.70 4.56
CA ASP A 287 41.87 40.17 4.44
C ASP A 287 42.66 40.80 5.60
N TYR A 288 42.45 40.31 6.83
CA TYR A 288 43.21 40.75 8.01
C TYR A 288 44.71 40.44 7.91
N LYS A 289 45.05 39.22 7.45
CA LYS A 289 46.45 38.82 7.26
C LYS A 289 47.12 39.60 6.15
N GLU A 290 46.43 39.85 5.04
CA GLU A 290 46.95 40.61 3.91
C GLU A 290 47.25 42.06 4.31
N GLY A 291 46.35 42.70 5.07
CA GLY A 291 46.62 44.01 5.66
C GLY A 291 47.83 44.02 6.60
N SER A 292 48.01 42.96 7.41
CA SER A 292 49.18 42.83 8.29
C SER A 292 50.49 42.67 7.51
N ILE A 293 50.48 41.89 6.42
CA ILE A 293 51.64 41.71 5.52
C ILE A 293 52.00 43.03 4.85
N PHE A 294 51.00 43.79 4.38
CA PHE A 294 51.23 45.09 3.76
C PHE A 294 51.96 46.08 4.70
N GLU A 295 51.55 46.15 5.96
CA GLU A 295 52.23 46.99 6.95
C GLU A 295 53.65 46.49 7.26
N GLN A 296 53.85 45.18 7.34
CA GLN A 296 55.20 44.60 7.49
C GLN A 296 56.12 44.96 6.31
N ASP A 297 55.62 44.90 5.07
CA ASP A 297 56.39 45.25 3.87
C ASP A 297 56.77 46.73 3.83
N LYS A 298 55.87 47.62 4.28
CA LYS A 298 56.15 49.05 4.42
C LYS A 298 57.26 49.31 5.43
N GLN A 299 57.25 48.62 6.57
CA GLN A 299 58.33 48.69 7.55
C GLN A 299 59.64 48.16 6.97
N LEU A 300 59.61 47.02 6.29
CA LEU A 300 60.78 46.40 5.66
C LEU A 300 61.42 47.33 4.62
N ASN A 301 60.61 47.97 3.77
CA ASN A 301 61.09 48.94 2.78
C ASN A 301 61.75 50.17 3.42
N THR A 302 61.21 50.63 4.56
CA THR A 302 61.82 51.72 5.33
C THR A 302 63.19 51.31 5.88
N ILE A 303 63.32 50.09 6.40
CA ILE A 303 64.58 49.53 6.89
C ILE A 303 65.60 49.38 5.75
N LYS A 304 65.18 48.89 4.58
CA LYS A 304 66.04 48.77 3.39
C LYS A 304 66.62 50.13 2.96
N LYS A 305 65.77 51.17 2.87
CA LYS A 305 66.23 52.54 2.53
C LYS A 305 67.24 53.08 3.54
N ARG A 306 67.03 52.83 4.84
CA ARG A 306 67.98 53.21 5.89
C ARG A 306 69.31 52.47 5.74
N LYS A 307 69.29 51.16 5.46
CA LYS A 307 70.49 50.36 5.20
C LYS A 307 71.30 50.90 4.02
N GLU A 308 70.64 51.20 2.90
CA GLU A 308 71.30 51.79 1.71
C GLU A 308 71.90 53.16 1.97
N TYR A 309 71.21 54.01 2.74
CA TYR A 309 71.74 55.30 3.17
C TYR A 309 73.03 55.14 3.98
N ILE A 310 73.01 54.29 5.01
CA ILE A 310 74.19 54.00 5.84
C ILE A 310 75.34 53.45 4.98
N GLN A 311 75.05 52.54 4.05
CA GLN A 311 76.06 51.96 3.16
C GLN A 311 76.73 53.00 2.25
N ARG A 312 75.97 53.98 1.72
CA ARG A 312 76.52 55.12 0.95
C ARG A 312 77.39 56.05 1.80
N THR A 313 76.99 56.31 3.04
CA THR A 313 77.76 57.15 3.97
C THR A 313 79.07 56.49 4.44
N LEU A 314 79.13 55.15 4.46
CA LEU A 314 80.36 54.40 4.75
C LEU A 314 81.32 54.30 3.55
N GLN A 315 80.83 54.51 2.31
CA GLN A 315 81.64 54.42 1.09
C GLN A 315 82.24 55.76 0.63
N THR A 316 81.83 56.88 1.24
CA THR A 316 82.31 58.22 0.93
C THR A 316 83.77 58.43 1.39
N PRO A 317 84.61 59.19 0.67
CA PRO A 317 86.04 59.29 0.96
C PRO A 317 86.38 59.84 2.35
N GLU A 318 85.55 60.75 2.88
CA GLU A 318 85.74 61.36 4.20
C GLU A 318 85.56 60.38 5.37
N SER A 319 84.63 59.43 5.26
CA SER A 319 84.40 58.41 6.31
C SER A 319 85.45 57.31 6.28
N LYS A 320 86.01 56.96 5.10
CA LYS A 320 87.19 56.09 4.99
C LYS A 320 88.44 56.71 5.63
N LEU A 321 88.59 58.03 5.60
CA LEU A 321 89.67 58.75 6.29
C LEU A 321 89.50 58.75 7.81
N LYS A 322 88.27 58.95 8.32
CA LYS A 322 87.97 58.85 9.76
C LYS A 322 88.15 57.43 10.32
N VAL A 323 87.75 56.39 9.58
CA VAL A 323 87.92 54.99 10.02
C VAL A 323 89.40 54.57 10.01
N LYS A 324 90.20 55.04 9.05
CA LYS A 324 91.68 54.84 9.05
C LYS A 324 92.40 55.58 10.19
N LEU A 325 91.87 56.72 10.66
CA LEU A 325 92.43 57.45 11.79
C LEU A 325 92.10 56.80 13.15
N LEU A 326 90.98 56.07 13.25
CA LEU A 326 90.57 55.35 14.46
C LEU A 326 91.19 53.95 14.61
N THR A 327 91.80 53.39 13.56
CA THR A 327 92.48 52.08 13.61
C THR A 327 94.00 52.16 13.65
N ARG A 328 94.57 53.37 13.76
CA ARG A 328 96.04 53.58 13.79
C ARG A 328 96.53 54.49 14.94
N GLY A 329 95.79 54.55 16.04
CA GLY A 329 96.17 55.20 17.29
C GLY A 329 95.79 54.33 18.47
#